data_AF-A0A8T4S3T4-F1
#
_entry.id   AF-A0A8T4S3T4-F1
#
_cell.length_a   1.000
_cell.length_b   1.000
_cell.length_c   1.000
_cell.angle_alpha   90.00
_cell.angle_beta   90.00
_cell.angle_gamma   90.00
#
_symmetry.space_group_name_H-M   'P 1'
#
loop_
_entity.id
_entity.type
_entity.pdbx_description
1 polymer ?
#
loop_
_entity_poly.entity_id
_entity_poly.type
_entity_poly.pdbx_seq_one_letter_code
_entity_poly.pdbx_strand_id
1 'polypeptide(L)'
;MKKKTAKADVADVKKAAKIASVKAEGKKPSMALAVASLIINAFLLPGLGTSLGGKTKQGILQLVIFVGGFLIGIFATLMAVLTMAVSSISGIILAFLAISGGAMMLAGWIWAIISGAMLVREASL
;
A
#
# COMPACT_ATOMS: atom_id res chain seq x y z
N MET A 1 -35.98 25.93 41.39
CA MET A 1 -35.33 26.35 40.12
C MET A 1 -34.25 25.33 39.71
N LYS A 2 -34.52 24.31 38.88
CA LYS A 2 -33.49 23.37 38.35
C LYS A 2 -33.87 22.77 36.97
N LYS A 3 -34.07 23.60 35.93
CA LYS A 3 -34.35 23.11 34.56
C LYS A 3 -33.46 23.71 33.45
N LYS A 4 -32.41 24.47 33.78
CA LYS A 4 -31.54 25.14 32.79
C LYS A 4 -30.24 24.41 32.44
N THR A 5 -29.81 23.40 33.21
CA THR A 5 -28.50 22.76 33.03
C THR A 5 -28.49 21.56 32.07
N ALA A 6 -29.63 20.95 31.77
CA ALA A 6 -29.68 19.75 30.92
C ALA A 6 -29.70 20.03 29.40
N LYS A 7 -30.00 21.27 28.96
CA LYS A 7 -30.13 21.60 27.52
C LYS A 7 -28.82 22.02 26.85
N ALA A 8 -27.86 22.55 27.60
CA ALA A 8 -26.55 22.97 27.06
C ALA A 8 -25.69 21.75 26.72
N ASP A 9 -25.66 20.76 27.62
CA ASP A 9 -24.86 19.54 27.50
C ASP A 9 -25.26 18.70 26.25
N VAL A 10 -26.55 18.58 25.97
CA VAL A 10 -27.05 17.83 24.80
C VAL A 10 -26.74 18.54 23.47
N ALA A 11 -26.68 19.88 23.47
CA ALA A 11 -26.35 20.66 22.28
C ALA A 11 -24.85 20.54 21.95
N ASP A 12 -23.99 20.56 22.97
CA ASP A 12 -22.55 20.39 22.83
C ASP A 12 -22.18 18.95 22.45
N VAL A 13 -22.88 17.94 23.00
CA VAL A 13 -22.76 16.53 22.57
C VAL A 13 -23.22 16.36 21.12
N LYS A 14 -24.33 16.98 20.70
CA LYS A 14 -24.77 16.94 19.29
C LYS A 14 -23.79 17.65 18.35
N LYS A 15 -23.17 18.75 18.79
CA LYS A 15 -22.18 19.49 18.02
C LYS A 15 -20.88 18.69 17.90
N ALA A 16 -20.43 18.06 18.99
CA ALA A 16 -19.29 17.15 19.00
C ALA A 16 -19.53 15.91 18.12
N ALA A 17 -20.72 15.31 18.17
CA ALA A 17 -21.11 14.20 17.31
C ALA A 17 -21.17 14.61 15.83
N LYS A 18 -21.66 15.82 15.53
CA LYS A 18 -21.70 16.37 14.17
C LYS A 18 -20.30 16.70 13.63
N ILE A 19 -19.39 17.19 14.47
CA ILE A 19 -18.00 17.45 14.10
C ILE A 19 -17.24 16.12 13.90
N ALA A 20 -17.54 15.11 14.72
CA ALA A 20 -17.01 13.76 14.53
C ALA A 20 -17.55 13.09 13.24
N SER A 21 -18.82 13.28 12.91
CA SER A 21 -19.40 12.75 11.67
C SER A 21 -18.88 13.45 10.41
N VAL A 22 -18.60 14.77 10.48
CA VAL A 22 -17.99 15.52 9.37
C VAL A 22 -16.53 15.12 9.12
N LYS A 23 -15.80 14.67 10.15
CA LYS A 23 -14.41 14.22 10.03
C LYS A 23 -14.27 12.76 9.55
N ALA A 24 -15.37 12.01 9.56
CA ALA A 24 -15.39 10.57 9.24
C ALA A 24 -15.84 10.25 7.80
N GLU A 25 -16.26 11.23 7.01
CA GLU A 25 -16.52 11.00 5.58
C GLU A 25 -15.19 10.99 4.82
N GLY A 26 -14.50 9.85 4.90
CA GLY A 26 -13.49 9.48 3.91
C GLY A 26 -14.16 9.55 2.55
N LYS A 27 -13.87 10.62 1.80
CA LYS A 27 -14.45 10.89 0.49
C LYS A 27 -14.27 9.64 -0.36
N LYS A 28 -15.36 8.99 -0.76
CA LYS A 28 -15.32 7.80 -1.61
C LYS A 28 -14.36 8.07 -2.77
N PRO A 29 -13.40 7.18 -3.06
CA PRO A 29 -12.46 7.39 -4.14
C PRO A 29 -13.27 7.61 -5.42
N SER A 30 -12.97 8.70 -6.13
CA SER A 30 -13.54 8.95 -7.46
C SER A 30 -13.24 7.75 -8.35
N MET A 31 -14.20 7.30 -9.15
CA MET A 31 -14.01 6.19 -10.08
C MET A 31 -12.77 6.40 -10.97
N ALA A 32 -12.56 7.63 -11.45
CA ALA A 32 -11.38 7.99 -12.23
C ALA A 32 -10.08 7.84 -11.41
N LEU A 33 -10.08 8.25 -10.14
CA LEU A 33 -8.92 8.11 -9.26
C LEU A 33 -8.63 6.64 -8.94
N ALA A 34 -9.67 5.83 -8.72
CA ALA A 34 -9.54 4.42 -8.43
C ALA A 34 -8.98 3.64 -9.63
N VAL A 35 -9.47 3.94 -10.84
CA VAL A 35 -8.95 3.34 -12.08
C VAL A 35 -7.52 3.80 -12.34
N ALA A 36 -7.21 5.09 -12.20
CA ALA A 36 -5.85 5.60 -12.32
C ALA A 36 -4.90 4.91 -11.33
N SER A 37 -5.35 4.72 -10.09
CA SER A 37 -4.60 4.00 -9.05
C SER A 37 -4.30 2.55 -9.44
N LEU A 38 -5.27 1.85 -10.02
CA LEU A 38 -5.06 0.49 -10.52
C LEU A 38 -4.05 0.45 -11.67
N ILE A 39 -4.17 1.34 -12.66
CA ILE A 39 -3.23 1.42 -13.79
C ILE A 39 -1.81 1.70 -13.31
N ILE A 40 -1.64 2.64 -12.37
CA ILE A 40 -0.34 2.99 -11.79
C ILE A 40 0.27 1.76 -11.09
N ASN A 41 -0.49 1.04 -10.27
CA ASN A 41 0.00 -0.15 -9.58
C ASN A 41 0.34 -1.30 -10.55
N ALA A 42 -0.42 -1.46 -11.63
CA ALA A 42 -0.23 -2.54 -12.60
C ALA A 42 0.97 -2.30 -13.51
N PHE A 43 1.17 -1.06 -13.99
CA PHE A 43 2.13 -0.77 -15.07
C PHE A 43 3.33 0.08 -14.67
N LEU A 44 3.19 0.96 -13.68
CA LEU A 44 4.29 1.86 -13.30
C LEU A 44 5.04 1.35 -12.08
N LEU A 45 4.37 1.33 -10.94
CA LEU A 45 5.04 1.07 -9.68
C LEU A 45 4.04 0.62 -8.62
N PRO A 46 4.21 -0.59 -8.05
CA PRO A 46 3.31 -1.08 -7.03
C PRO A 46 3.40 -0.22 -5.77
N GLY A 47 2.23 0.13 -5.23
CA GLY A 47 2.09 0.91 -4.01
C GLY A 47 1.86 2.42 -4.23
N LEU A 48 2.24 2.97 -5.39
CA LEU A 48 1.97 4.37 -5.71
C LEU A 48 0.48 4.63 -5.89
N GLY A 49 -0.21 3.83 -6.68
CA GLY A 49 -1.65 3.95 -6.88
C GLY A 49 -2.43 3.74 -5.58
N THR A 50 -2.03 2.75 -4.77
CA THR A 50 -2.64 2.50 -3.45
C THR A 50 -2.48 3.71 -2.52
N SER A 51 -1.34 4.41 -2.59
CA SER A 51 -1.10 5.61 -1.78
C SER A 51 -1.94 6.80 -2.23
N LEU A 52 -2.10 6.99 -3.54
CA LEU A 52 -2.95 8.02 -4.14
C LEU A 52 -4.44 7.77 -3.87
N GLY A 53 -4.86 6.50 -3.79
CA GLY A 53 -6.21 6.09 -3.41
C GLY A 53 -6.55 6.24 -1.92
N GLY A 54 -5.71 6.93 -1.13
CA GLY A 54 -5.94 7.19 0.30
C GLY A 54 -5.51 6.06 1.24
N LYS A 55 -5.00 4.94 0.72
CA LYS A 55 -4.48 3.81 1.52
C LYS A 55 -2.96 3.87 1.66
N THR A 56 -2.43 5.04 2.06
CA THR A 56 -0.99 5.37 2.07
C THR A 56 -0.13 4.38 2.85
N LYS A 57 -0.60 3.85 4.00
CA LYS A 57 0.17 2.84 4.75
C LYS A 57 0.37 1.55 3.96
N GLN A 58 -0.67 1.08 3.27
CA GLN A 58 -0.59 -0.12 2.42
C GLN A 58 0.29 0.16 1.19
N GLY A 59 0.13 1.32 0.58
CA GLY A 59 0.92 1.70 -0.59
C GLY A 59 2.41 1.84 -0.29
N ILE A 60 2.79 2.44 0.84
CA ILE A 60 4.18 2.50 1.28
C ILE A 60 4.73 1.10 1.52
N LEU A 61 3.98 0.22 2.19
CA LEU A 61 4.44 -1.14 2.46
C LEU A 61 4.62 -1.95 1.17
N GLN A 62 3.72 -1.80 0.19
CA GLN A 62 3.85 -2.39 -1.15
C GLN A 62 5.12 -1.90 -1.85
N LEU A 63 5.39 -0.60 -1.77
CA LEU A 63 6.59 0.00 -2.32
C LEU A 63 7.86 -0.54 -1.63
N VAL A 64 7.86 -0.65 -0.30
CA VAL A 64 8.99 -1.18 0.47
C VAL A 64 9.26 -2.64 0.12
N ILE A 65 8.23 -3.48 0.00
CA ILE A 65 8.39 -4.89 -0.36
C ILE A 65 8.94 -5.01 -1.79
N PHE A 66 8.40 -4.22 -2.73
CA PHE A 66 8.86 -4.23 -4.12
C PHE A 66 10.31 -3.76 -4.24
N VAL A 67 10.64 -2.58 -3.69
CA VAL A 67 11.99 -2.00 -3.74
C VAL A 67 12.98 -2.88 -2.98
N GLY A 68 12.60 -3.38 -1.80
CA GLY A 68 13.43 -4.29 -1.02
C GLY A 68 13.74 -5.59 -1.78
N GLY A 69 12.71 -6.23 -2.35
CA GLY A 69 12.88 -7.43 -3.17
C GLY A 69 13.74 -7.18 -4.41
N PHE A 70 13.50 -6.06 -5.11
CA PHE A 70 14.27 -5.65 -6.27
C PHE A 70 15.75 -5.42 -5.95
N LEU A 71 16.05 -4.70 -4.86
CA LEU A 71 17.42 -4.44 -4.42
C LEU A 71 18.15 -5.73 -4.02
N ILE A 72 17.48 -6.62 -3.27
CA ILE A 72 18.05 -7.92 -2.90
C ILE A 72 18.33 -8.74 -4.17
N GLY A 73 17.38 -8.80 -5.10
CA GLY A 73 17.50 -9.55 -6.35
C GLY A 73 18.64 -9.04 -7.24
N ILE A 74 18.71 -7.72 -7.45
CA ILE A 74 19.79 -7.10 -8.20
C ILE A 74 21.14 -7.32 -7.52
N PHE A 75 21.23 -7.08 -6.21
CA PHE A 75 22.47 -7.27 -5.48
C PHE A 75 22.97 -8.71 -5.59
N ALA A 76 22.11 -9.69 -5.36
CA ALA A 76 22.47 -11.11 -5.47
C ALA A 76 22.91 -11.48 -6.89
N THR A 77 22.20 -10.99 -7.91
CA THR A 77 22.52 -11.25 -9.32
C THR A 77 23.84 -10.59 -9.73
N LEU A 78 24.05 -9.33 -9.35
CA LEU A 78 25.30 -8.61 -9.60
C LEU A 78 26.48 -9.28 -8.91
N MET A 79 26.32 -9.66 -7.65
CA MET A 79 27.37 -10.40 -6.93
C MET A 79 27.67 -11.72 -7.62
N ALA A 80 26.67 -12.47 -8.06
CA ALA A 80 26.87 -13.72 -8.80
C ALA A 80 27.63 -13.51 -10.12
N VAL A 81 27.29 -12.46 -10.88
CA VAL A 81 27.97 -12.12 -12.14
C VAL A 81 29.39 -11.63 -11.89
N LEU A 82 29.62 -10.77 -10.90
CA LEU A 82 30.97 -10.25 -10.60
C LEU A 82 31.92 -11.32 -10.10
N THR A 83 31.39 -12.38 -9.51
CA THR A 83 32.21 -13.39 -8.88
C THR A 83 32.54 -14.58 -9.77
N MET A 84 31.91 -14.75 -10.96
CA MET A 84 32.07 -15.77 -12.06
C MET A 84 32.70 -17.16 -11.76
N ALA A 85 32.91 -17.50 -10.50
CA ALA A 85 33.78 -18.54 -9.95
C ALA A 85 33.40 -18.76 -8.48
N VAL A 86 32.10 -18.68 -8.19
CA VAL A 86 31.57 -18.94 -6.85
C VAL A 86 31.61 -20.44 -6.61
N SER A 87 32.28 -20.87 -5.54
CA SER A 87 32.26 -22.27 -5.11
C SER A 87 30.80 -22.74 -4.94
N SER A 88 30.56 -24.05 -5.08
CA SER A 88 29.21 -24.63 -5.17
C SER A 88 28.26 -24.15 -4.06
N ILE A 89 28.77 -23.86 -2.86
CA ILE A 89 27.95 -23.44 -1.72
C ILE A 89 27.52 -21.98 -1.83
N SER A 90 28.43 -21.04 -2.09
CA SER A 90 28.09 -19.61 -2.16
C SER A 90 27.25 -19.27 -3.39
N GLY A 91 27.37 -20.04 -4.48
CA GLY A 91 26.53 -19.88 -5.67
C GLY A 91 25.07 -20.24 -5.37
N ILE A 92 24.86 -21.31 -4.60
CA ILE A 92 23.52 -21.71 -4.14
C ILE A 92 22.91 -20.62 -3.25
N ILE A 93 23.67 -20.07 -2.31
CA ILE A 93 23.18 -19.00 -1.42
C ILE A 93 22.75 -17.77 -2.21
N LEU A 94 23.57 -17.32 -3.17
CA LEU A 94 23.24 -16.18 -4.03
C LEU A 94 22.01 -16.45 -4.90
N ALA A 95 21.85 -17.66 -5.41
CA ALA A 95 20.66 -18.06 -6.17
C ALA A 95 19.39 -17.98 -5.31
N PHE A 96 19.42 -18.47 -4.06
CA PHE A 96 18.30 -18.34 -3.13
C PHE A 96 17.97 -16.88 -2.80
N LEU A 97 18.99 -16.02 -2.63
CA LEU A 97 18.79 -14.59 -2.43
C LEU A 97 18.16 -13.93 -3.66
N ALA A 98 18.64 -14.25 -4.86
CA ALA A 98 18.06 -13.72 -6.10
C ALA A 98 16.59 -14.14 -6.28
N ILE A 99 16.29 -15.42 -6.05
CA ILE A 99 14.93 -15.96 -6.13
C ILE A 99 14.03 -15.34 -5.07
N SER A 100 14.49 -15.20 -3.83
CA SER A 100 13.69 -14.60 -2.76
C SER A 100 13.41 -13.11 -3.03
N GLY A 101 14.39 -12.36 -3.54
CA GLY A 101 14.19 -10.98 -4.00
C GLY A 101 13.12 -10.89 -5.10
N GLY A 102 13.20 -11.76 -6.12
CA GLY A 102 12.19 -11.86 -7.18
C GLY A 102 10.80 -12.22 -6.65
N ALA A 103 10.70 -13.17 -5.73
CA ALA A 103 9.44 -13.59 -5.12
C ALA A 103 8.81 -12.45 -4.29
N MET A 104 9.60 -11.72 -3.51
CA MET A 104 9.12 -10.54 -2.77
C MET A 104 8.61 -9.46 -3.73
N MET A 105 9.34 -9.20 -4.81
CA MET A 105 8.95 -8.23 -5.83
C MET A 105 7.59 -8.59 -6.44
N LEU A 106 7.41 -9.86 -6.84
CA LEU A 106 6.14 -10.36 -7.37
C LEU A 106 5.01 -10.30 -6.35
N ALA A 107 5.27 -10.68 -5.09
CA ALA A 107 4.27 -10.64 -4.03
C ALA A 107 3.79 -9.21 -3.77
N GLY A 108 4.71 -8.25 -3.68
CA GLY A 108 4.38 -6.83 -3.54
C GLY A 108 3.57 -6.30 -4.73
N TRP A 109 3.91 -6.75 -5.94
CA TRP A 109 3.22 -6.32 -7.16
C TRP A 109 1.80 -6.88 -7.27
N ILE A 110 1.62 -8.19 -7.06
CA ILE A 110 0.31 -8.84 -7.03
C ILE A 110 -0.57 -8.18 -5.96
N TRP A 111 -0.01 -7.93 -4.77
CA TRP A 111 -0.75 -7.27 -3.71
C TRP A 111 -1.20 -5.84 -4.09
N ALA A 112 -0.34 -5.08 -4.78
CA ALA A 112 -0.70 -3.74 -5.27
C ALA A 112 -1.83 -3.77 -6.30
N ILE A 113 -1.84 -4.77 -7.20
CA ILE A 113 -2.94 -4.95 -8.17
C ILE A 113 -4.25 -5.25 -7.44
N ILE A 114 -4.24 -6.18 -6.47
CA ILE A 114 -5.42 -6.52 -5.68
C ILE A 114 -5.94 -5.27 -4.93
N SER A 115 -5.06 -4.50 -4.29
CA SER A 115 -5.43 -3.25 -3.63
C SER A 115 -6.05 -2.23 -4.59
N GLY A 116 -5.50 -2.08 -5.80
CA GLY A 116 -6.07 -1.22 -6.84
C GLY A 116 -7.47 -1.68 -7.26
N ALA A 117 -7.66 -2.98 -7.46
CA ALA A 117 -8.96 -3.55 -7.84
C ALA A 117 -10.00 -3.35 -6.72
N MET A 118 -9.60 -3.48 -5.45
CA MET A 118 -10.47 -3.16 -4.32
C MET A 118 -10.88 -1.68 -4.28
N LEU A 119 -9.97 -0.76 -4.60
CA LEU A 119 -10.31 0.68 -4.69
C LEU A 119 -11.35 0.94 -5.78
N VAL A 120 -11.24 0.27 -6.94
CA VAL A 120 -12.22 0.38 -8.02
C VAL A 120 -13.58 -0.16 -7.57
N ARG A 121 -13.60 -1.31 -6.89
CA ARG A 121 -14.82 -1.87 -6.32
C ARG A 121 -15.47 -0.93 -5.30
N GLU A 122 -14.68 -0.33 -4.41
CA GLU A 122 -15.15 0.65 -3.42
C GLU A 122 -15.72 1.92 -4.07
N ALA A 123 -15.16 2.36 -5.20
CA ALA A 123 -15.66 3.50 -5.97
C ALA A 123 -16.98 3.21 -6.71
N SER A 124 -17.27 1.94 -7.01
CA SER A 124 -18.47 1.50 -7.73
C SER A 124 -19.70 1.26 -6.83
N LEU A 125 -19.50 1.14 -5.51
CA LEU A 125 -20.54 0.95 -4.48
C LEU A 125 -20.94 2.28 -3.83
#